data_AF-A0A4V2XQX2-F1
#
_entry.id   AF-A0A4V2XQX2-F1
#
_cell.length_a   1.000
_cell.length_b   1.000
_cell.length_c   1.000
_cell.angle_alpha   90.00
_cell.angle_beta   90.00
_cell.angle_gamma   90.00
#
_symmetry.space_group_name_H-M   'P 1'
#
loop_
_entity.id
_entity.type
_entity.pdbx_description
1 polymer ?
#
loop_
_entity_poly.entity_id
_entity_poly.type
_entity_poly.pdbx_seq_one_letter_code
_entity_poly.pdbx_strand_id
1 'polypeptide(L)'
;MSDVGGRSCQVIHVESEELTTQCLITIELERGSLTMQSLWSGRTSSLDMAVTGGTGVYGNARGTARYWDIATPDERLRAEILR
;
A
#
# COMPACT_ATOMS: atom_id res chain seq x y z
N MET A 1 -7.58 -5.35 -14.02
CA MET A 1 -7.56 -6.14 -12.79
C MET A 1 -8.31 -5.30 -11.78
N SER A 2 -9.52 -5.69 -11.39
CA SER A 2 -10.35 -4.89 -10.49
C SER A 2 -9.86 -5.12 -9.06
N ASP A 3 -9.23 -4.11 -8.47
CA ASP A 3 -8.72 -4.15 -7.10
C ASP A 3 -9.92 -4.05 -6.14
N VAL A 4 -10.46 -5.19 -5.72
CA VAL A 4 -11.46 -5.25 -4.65
C VAL A 4 -10.67 -5.23 -3.36
N GLY A 5 -10.32 -4.04 -2.89
CA GLY A 5 -9.43 -3.83 -1.76
C GLY A 5 -9.87 -2.69 -0.87
N GLY A 6 -9.54 -2.78 0.41
CA GLY A 6 -9.79 -1.72 1.40
C GLY A 6 -8.53 -0.91 1.67
N ARG A 7 -8.66 0.41 1.74
CA ARG A 7 -7.58 1.33 2.15
C ARG A 7 -8.04 2.20 3.31
N SER A 8 -7.20 2.33 4.33
CA SER A 8 -7.31 3.37 5.35
C SER A 8 -6.01 4.16 5.40
N CYS A 9 -6.11 5.49 5.36
CA CYS A 9 -4.98 6.39 5.51
C CYS A 9 -5.35 7.47 6.53
N GLN A 10 -4.56 7.60 7.59
CA GLN A 10 -4.78 8.54 8.68
C GLN A 10 -3.60 9.52 8.77
N VAL A 11 -3.87 10.81 8.83
CA VAL A 11 -2.85 11.81 9.14
C VAL A 11 -2.45 11.66 10.61
N ILE A 12 -1.18 11.35 10.86
CA ILE A 12 -0.64 11.12 12.20
C ILE A 12 0.27 12.26 12.68
N HIS A 13 0.76 13.10 11.76
CA HIS A 13 1.56 14.28 12.09
C HIS A 13 1.35 15.38 11.05
N VAL A 14 1.38 16.63 11.52
CA VAL A 14 1.27 17.84 10.70
C VAL A 14 2.37 18.79 11.15
N GLU A 15 3.28 19.13 10.26
CA GLU A 15 4.34 20.12 10.50
C GLU A 15 4.38 21.12 9.36
N SER A 16 3.96 22.36 9.63
CA SER A 16 3.81 23.42 8.62
C SER A 16 2.97 22.95 7.41
N GLU A 17 3.61 22.66 6.27
CA GLU A 17 2.97 22.17 5.04
C GLU A 17 3.18 20.66 4.80
N GLU A 18 4.00 20.00 5.62
CA GLU A 18 4.24 18.56 5.52
C GLU A 18 3.22 17.76 6.37
N LEU A 19 2.62 16.77 5.73
CA LEU A 19 1.72 15.81 6.35
C LEU A 19 2.40 14.45 6.39
N THR A 20 2.40 13.79 7.55
CA THR A 20 2.74 12.37 7.65
C THR A 20 1.47 11.57 7.81
N THR A 21 1.24 10.67 6.87
CA THR A 21 0.07 9.80 6.81
C THR A 21 0.46 8.36 7.04
N GLN A 22 -0.19 7.67 7.97
CA GLN A 22 -0.10 6.23 8.11
C GLN A 22 -1.14 5.57 7.22
N CYS A 23 -0.72 4.70 6.31
CA CYS A 23 -1.62 3.97 5.43
C CYS A 23 -1.56 2.47 5.70
N LEU A 24 -2.73 1.83 5.74
CA LEU A 24 -2.92 0.38 5.71
C LEU A 24 -3.81 0.03 4.51
N ILE A 25 -3.34 -0.86 3.65
CA ILE A 25 -4.07 -1.32 2.46
C ILE A 25 -4.15 -2.83 2.46
N THR A 26 -5.30 -3.35 2.09
CA THR A 26 -5.53 -4.75 1.74
C THR A 26 -5.97 -4.83 0.28
N ILE A 27 -5.28 -5.61 -0.53
CA ILE A 27 -5.71 -5.94 -1.90
C ILE A 27 -6.15 -7.40 -1.98
N GLU A 28 -7.27 -7.67 -2.63
CA GLU A 28 -7.71 -9.03 -2.93
C GLU A 28 -7.20 -9.47 -4.31
N LEU A 29 -6.67 -10.68 -4.36
CA LEU A 29 -6.15 -11.35 -5.53
C LEU A 29 -6.86 -12.70 -5.68
N GLU A 30 -6.78 -13.29 -6.87
CA GLU A 30 -7.48 -14.56 -7.17
C GLU A 30 -7.20 -15.69 -6.16
N ARG A 31 -6.00 -15.72 -5.56
CA ARG A 31 -5.54 -16.80 -4.68
C ARG A 31 -5.27 -16.37 -3.23
N GLY A 32 -5.80 -15.22 -2.82
CA GLY A 32 -5.65 -14.68 -1.47
C GLY A 32 -5.57 -13.16 -1.46
N SER A 33 -5.11 -12.59 -0.36
CA SER A 33 -4.97 -11.14 -0.20
C SER A 33 -3.56 -10.78 0.27
N LEU A 34 -3.19 -9.52 0.07
CA LEU A 34 -1.97 -8.94 0.62
C LEU A 34 -2.34 -7.78 1.53
N THR A 35 -1.68 -7.69 2.69
CA THR A 35 -1.74 -6.54 3.58
C THR A 35 -0.43 -5.76 3.49
N MET A 36 -0.54 -4.44 3.44
CA MET A 36 0.61 -3.56 3.30
C MET A 36 0.45 -2.29 4.14
N GLN A 37 1.57 -1.75 4.62
CA GLN A 37 1.59 -0.53 5.44
C GLN A 37 2.71 0.42 5.03
N SER A 38 2.49 1.72 5.25
CA SER A 38 3.55 2.74 5.11
C SER A 38 3.32 3.93 6.03
N LEU A 39 4.40 4.68 6.23
CA LEU A 39 4.35 6.09 6.62
C LEU A 39 4.67 6.90 5.36
N TRP A 40 3.74 7.74 4.95
CA TRP A 40 3.85 8.58 3.77
C TRP A 40 3.98 10.04 4.20
N SER A 41 5.20 10.56 4.12
CA SER A 41 5.53 11.96 4.37
C SER A 41 5.45 12.76 3.07
N GLY A 42 4.62 13.79 3.04
CA GLY A 42 4.44 14.67 1.88
C GLY A 42 3.40 14.18 0.87
N ARG A 43 3.37 14.81 -0.31
CA ARG A 43 2.41 14.55 -1.40
C ARG A 43 3.11 14.01 -2.65
N THR A 44 3.86 12.91 -2.50
CA THR A 44 4.57 12.30 -3.64
C THR A 44 3.62 11.48 -4.53
N SER A 45 3.81 11.51 -5.84
CA SER A 45 3.00 10.67 -6.76
C SER A 45 3.33 9.18 -6.68
N SER A 46 4.41 8.80 -6.00
CA SER A 46 4.82 7.41 -5.77
C SER A 46 5.10 7.14 -4.30
N LEU A 47 4.86 5.90 -3.85
CA LEU A 47 5.01 5.46 -2.47
C LEU A 47 5.45 4.00 -2.40
N ASP A 48 6.42 3.71 -1.53
CA ASP A 48 6.73 2.33 -1.14
C ASP A 48 6.01 1.96 0.15
N MET A 49 5.39 0.78 0.13
CA MET A 49 4.71 0.17 1.26
C MET A 49 5.37 -1.15 1.60
N ALA A 50 5.51 -1.44 2.88
CA ALA A 50 5.94 -2.75 3.34
C ALA A 50 4.77 -3.73 3.23
N VAL A 51 4.97 -4.86 2.55
CA VAL A 51 4.03 -6.00 2.61
C VAL A 51 4.21 -6.70 3.96
N THR A 52 3.14 -6.74 4.74
CA THR A 52 3.16 -7.21 6.13
C THR A 52 2.58 -8.59 6.34
N GLY A 53 1.84 -9.11 5.36
CA GLY A 53 1.28 -10.44 5.38
C GLY A 53 0.32 -10.65 4.23
N GLY A 54 -0.43 -11.74 4.31
CA GLY A 54 -1.44 -12.07 3.34
C GLY A 54 -2.25 -13.30 3.74
N THR A 55 -3.07 -13.78 2.80
CA THR A 55 -3.90 -14.97 2.95
C THR A 55 -3.73 -15.90 1.75
N GLY A 56 -4.24 -17.13 1.84
CA GLY A 56 -4.12 -18.12 0.75
C GLY A 56 -2.68 -18.42 0.40
N VAL A 57 -2.31 -18.30 -0.88
CA VAL A 57 -0.91 -18.52 -1.33
C VAL A 57 0.08 -17.47 -0.79
N TYR A 58 -0.42 -16.39 -0.19
CA TYR A 58 0.36 -15.28 0.35
C TYR A 58 0.42 -15.28 1.89
N GLY A 59 0.12 -16.40 2.55
CA GLY A 59 -0.05 -16.47 4.02
C GLY A 59 1.12 -15.92 4.86
N ASN A 60 2.34 -15.95 4.35
CA ASN A 60 3.54 -15.42 5.02
C ASN A 60 4.21 -14.27 4.25
N ALA A 61 3.46 -13.63 3.35
CA ALA A 61 3.98 -12.62 2.43
C ALA A 61 4.78 -11.52 3.14
N ARG A 62 6.02 -11.33 2.72
CA ARG A 62 6.86 -10.17 3.10
C ARG A 62 7.51 -9.57 1.88
N GLY A 63 7.69 -8.26 1.86
CA GLY A 63 8.34 -7.58 0.76
C GLY A 63 7.92 -6.13 0.64
N THR A 64 7.88 -5.63 -0.59
CA THR A 64 7.60 -4.22 -0.87
C THR A 64 6.55 -4.10 -1.96
N ALA A 65 5.59 -3.21 -1.78
CA ALA A 65 4.66 -2.79 -2.81
C ALA A 65 4.93 -1.33 -3.16
N ARG A 66 5.25 -1.05 -4.43
CA ARG A 66 5.41 0.32 -4.91
C ARG A 66 4.14 0.75 -5.65
N TYR A 67 3.64 1.93 -5.29
CA TYR A 67 2.58 2.65 -5.99
C TYR A 67 3.17 3.76 -6.85
N TRP A 68 2.52 4.02 -7.97
CA TRP A 68 2.76 5.16 -8.85
C TRP A 68 1.45 5.83 -9.21
N ASP A 69 1.54 7.11 -9.56
CA ASP A 69 0.44 7.94 -10.05
C ASP A 69 -0.78 7.92 -9.10
N ILE A 70 -0.49 7.99 -7.79
CA ILE A 70 -1.48 7.91 -6.70
C ILE A 70 -2.56 9.00 -6.88
N ALA A 71 -3.82 8.61 -6.68
CA ALA A 71 -5.01 9.45 -6.84
C ALA A 71 -5.26 9.94 -8.28
N THR A 72 -4.81 9.17 -9.27
CA THR A 72 -5.10 9.38 -10.69
C THR A 72 -5.71 8.12 -11.31
N PRO A 73 -6.34 8.22 -12.51
CA PRO A 73 -6.83 7.04 -13.24
C PRO A 73 -5.73 6.05 -13.63
N ASP A 74 -4.47 6.49 -13.67
CA ASP A 74 -3.30 5.68 -14.05
C ASP A 74 -2.59 5.06 -12.83
N GLU A 75 -3.23 5.15 -11.65
CA GLU A 75 -2.71 4.56 -10.41
C GLU A 75 -2.42 3.07 -10.62
N ARG A 76 -1.18 2.68 -10.33
CA ARG A 76 -0.70 1.31 -10.51
C ARG A 76 0.18 0.90 -9.36
N LEU A 77 0.18 -0.40 -9.08
CA LEU A 77 1.00 -1.00 -8.03
C LEU A 77 1.82 -2.17 -8.57
N ARG A 78 3.00 -2.38 -7.98
CA ARG A 78 3.80 -3.60 -8.16
C ARG A 78 4.23 -4.08 -6.79
N ALA A 79 3.83 -5.31 -6.46
CA ALA A 79 4.32 -6.01 -5.28
C ALA A 79 5.49 -6.93 -5.65
N GLU A 80 6.56 -6.88 -4.86
CA GLU A 80 7.66 -7.81 -4.87
C GLU A 80 7.62 -8.59 -3.55
N ILE A 81 7.37 -9.90 -3.65
CA ILE A 81 7.25 -10.80 -2.51
C ILE A 81 8.57 -11.57 -2.36
N LEU A 82 9.16 -11.46 -1.17
CA LEU A 82 10.45 -12.06 -0.80
C LEU A 82 10.29 -13.38 -0.06
N ARG A 83 9.16 -13.57 0.65
CA ARG A 83 8.83 -14.76 1.46
C ARG A 83 7.33 -15.00 1.41
#